data_AF-A0A523Z9F7-F1
#
_entry.id   AF-A0A523Z9F7-F1
#
_cell.length_a   1.000
_cell.length_b   1.000
_cell.length_c   1.000
_cell.angle_alpha   90.00
_cell.angle_beta   90.00
_cell.angle_gamma   90.00
#
_symmetry.space_group_name_H-M   'P 1'
#
loop_
_entity.id
_entity.type
_entity.pdbx_description
1 polymer ?
#
loop_
_entity_poly.entity_id
_entity_poly.type
_entity_poly.pdbx_seq_one_letter_code
_entity_poly.pdbx_strand_id
1 'polypeptide(L)'
;MVIPKFEVSNLNLSLEEAEPGETITVTTKVQNVGKIKGTHELELEINGIVEQSEAVTLGGGEITSVSFSVEKDIDGFYSVELGRLTGVFEVVGPKPTTVEATVIRVIDGDTIEVNLEGSV
;
A
#
# COMPACT_ATOMS: atom_id res chain seq x y z
N MET A 1 19.93 -13.63 32.92
CA MET A 1 18.54 -13.56 32.47
C MET A 1 18.51 -13.89 30.98
N VAL A 2 17.65 -14.81 30.55
CA VAL A 2 17.41 -15.07 29.12
C VAL A 2 16.14 -14.30 28.76
N ILE A 3 16.18 -13.52 27.69
CA ILE A 3 15.02 -12.77 27.15
C ILE A 3 14.74 -13.27 25.73
N PRO A 4 13.47 -13.22 25.25
CA PRO A 4 13.20 -13.49 23.85
C PRO A 4 13.89 -12.42 22.98
N LYS A 5 14.27 -12.79 21.76
CA LYS A 5 14.90 -11.89 20.80
C LYS A 5 14.23 -12.08 19.45
N PHE A 6 13.66 -11.02 18.89
CA PHE A 6 12.94 -11.08 17.63
C PHE A 6 13.71 -10.37 16.53
N GLU A 7 13.63 -10.93 15.33
CA GLU A 7 14.12 -10.32 14.10
C GLU A 7 12.98 -10.34 13.08
N VAL A 8 12.79 -9.19 12.43
CA VAL A 8 11.79 -8.97 11.39
C VAL A 8 12.53 -8.84 10.07
N SER A 9 12.08 -9.56 9.05
CA SER A 9 12.75 -9.62 7.75
C SER A 9 11.75 -9.77 6.60
N ASN A 10 12.23 -9.65 5.36
CA ASN A 10 11.46 -9.94 4.15
C ASN A 10 10.14 -9.15 4.04
N LEU A 11 10.19 -7.82 4.18
CA LEU A 11 9.06 -6.97 3.81
C LEU A 11 8.79 -7.12 2.31
N ASN A 12 7.55 -7.43 1.96
CA ASN A 12 7.07 -7.55 0.59
C ASN A 12 5.72 -6.85 0.47
N LEU A 13 5.52 -6.14 -0.64
CA LEU A 13 4.26 -5.53 -1.03
C LEU A 13 3.67 -6.37 -2.17
N SER A 14 2.35 -6.60 -2.17
CA SER A 14 1.69 -7.30 -3.28
C SER A 14 1.67 -6.48 -4.56
N LEU A 15 1.69 -5.15 -4.44
CA LEU A 15 1.64 -4.16 -5.51
C LEU A 15 2.59 -3.00 -5.17
N GLU A 16 3.29 -2.48 -6.18
CA GLU A 16 4.10 -1.26 -6.07
C GLU A 16 3.32 -0.02 -6.55
N GLU A 17 2.29 -0.23 -7.36
CA GLU A 17 1.34 0.77 -7.86
C GLU A 17 -0.06 0.21 -7.71
N ALA A 18 -1.00 1.00 -7.18
CA ALA A 18 -2.38 0.60 -6.91
C ALA A 18 -3.36 1.70 -7.34
N GLU A 19 -4.56 1.31 -7.75
CA GLU A 19 -5.64 2.28 -7.95
C GLU A 19 -6.21 2.77 -6.60
N PRO A 20 -6.86 3.94 -6.55
CA PRO A 20 -7.61 4.37 -5.37
C PRO A 20 -8.60 3.31 -4.88
N GLY A 21 -8.48 2.93 -3.61
CA GLY A 21 -9.32 1.90 -2.99
C GLY A 21 -8.87 0.46 -3.28
N GLU A 22 -7.76 0.25 -4.00
CA GLU A 22 -7.20 -1.08 -4.19
C GLU A 22 -6.42 -1.53 -2.95
N THR A 23 -6.61 -2.80 -2.56
CA THR A 23 -5.96 -3.36 -1.37
C THR A 23 -4.55 -3.84 -1.69
N ILE A 24 -3.58 -3.33 -0.95
CA ILE A 24 -2.18 -3.76 -0.96
C ILE A 24 -1.92 -4.64 0.26
N THR A 25 -1.39 -5.84 0.05
CA THR A 25 -0.97 -6.73 1.13
C THR A 25 0.50 -6.51 1.45
N VAL A 26 0.80 -6.15 2.71
CA VAL A 26 2.16 -6.06 3.25
C VAL A 26 2.45 -7.35 4.00
N THR A 27 3.47 -8.10 3.57
CA THR A 27 3.87 -9.36 4.24
C THR A 27 5.29 -9.27 4.78
N THR A 28 5.52 -9.82 5.96
CA THR A 28 6.84 -9.90 6.59
C THR A 28 7.05 -11.24 7.29
N LYS A 29 8.30 -11.58 7.57
CA LYS A 29 8.69 -12.73 8.40
C LYS A 29 9.16 -12.26 9.77
N VAL A 30 8.66 -12.92 10.80
CA VAL A 30 9.01 -12.68 12.19
C VAL A 30 9.61 -13.94 12.77
N GLN A 31 10.84 -13.85 13.26
CA GLN A 31 11.54 -14.96 13.88
C GLN A 31 11.95 -14.62 15.30
N ASN A 32 11.68 -15.52 16.25
CA ASN A 32 12.30 -15.45 17.58
C ASN A 32 13.65 -16.17 17.52
N VAL A 33 14.73 -15.42 17.28
CA VAL A 33 16.11 -15.93 17.27
C VAL A 33 16.66 -16.22 18.68
N GLY A 34 15.87 -15.94 19.72
CA GLY A 34 16.16 -16.30 21.10
C GLY A 34 15.85 -17.78 21.41
N LYS A 35 16.11 -18.18 22.67
CA LYS A 35 15.90 -19.57 23.14
C LYS A 35 14.61 -19.77 23.93
N ILE A 36 13.92 -18.70 24.30
CA ILE A 36 12.71 -18.77 25.13
C ILE A 36 11.52 -18.18 24.38
N LYS A 37 10.33 -18.66 24.72
CA LYS A 37 9.08 -18.13 24.22
C LYS A 37 8.93 -16.66 24.61
N GLY A 38 8.40 -15.86 23.69
CA GLY A 38 8.08 -14.46 23.93
C GLY A 38 6.99 -13.96 23.00
N THR A 39 6.61 -12.70 23.20
CA THR A 39 5.68 -11.98 22.35
C THR A 39 6.37 -10.73 21.82
N HIS A 40 6.15 -10.42 20.55
CA HIS A 40 6.61 -9.20 19.89
C HIS A 40 5.43 -8.51 19.24
N GLU A 41 5.29 -7.22 19.47
CA GLU A 41 4.29 -6.37 18.82
C GLU A 41 4.90 -5.78 17.56
N LEU A 42 4.26 -6.05 16.42
CA LEU A 42 4.58 -5.44 15.14
C LEU A 42 3.67 -4.24 14.96
N GLU A 43 4.24 -3.12 14.57
CA GLU A 43 3.51 -1.91 14.18
C GLU A 43 3.78 -1.67 12.70
N LEU A 44 2.71 -1.62 11.90
CA LEU A 44 2.76 -1.19 10.52
C LEU A 44 2.51 0.31 10.48
N GLU A 45 3.51 1.04 10.00
CA GLU A 45 3.45 2.47 9.84
C GLU A 45 3.31 2.84 8.36
N ILE A 46 2.39 3.75 8.06
CA ILE A 46 2.23 4.37 6.75
C ILE A 46 2.52 5.86 6.90
N ASN A 47 3.49 6.38 6.15
CA ASN A 47 3.95 7.78 6.28
C ASN A 47 4.34 8.17 7.73
N GLY A 48 4.95 7.23 8.46
CA GLY A 48 5.37 7.42 9.87
C GLY A 48 4.22 7.42 10.88
N ILE A 49 3.01 6.99 10.49
CA ILE A 49 1.85 6.86 11.37
C ILE A 49 1.50 5.38 11.51
N VAL A 50 1.41 4.88 12.74
CA VAL A 50 0.95 3.52 13.01
C VAL A 50 -0.52 3.39 12.59
N GLU A 51 -0.78 2.58 11.56
CA GLU A 51 -2.14 2.30 11.09
C GLU A 51 -2.67 0.97 11.62
N GLN A 52 -1.80 -0.01 11.81
CA GLN A 52 -2.14 -1.35 12.28
C GLN A 52 -1.06 -1.90 13.21
N SER A 53 -1.45 -2.78 14.12
CA SER A 53 -0.51 -3.53 14.95
C SER A 53 -0.95 -4.98 15.11
N GLU A 54 0.02 -5.88 15.24
CA GLU A 54 -0.22 -7.31 15.49
C GLU A 54 0.77 -7.87 16.50
N ALA A 55 0.26 -8.54 17.54
CA ALA A 55 1.06 -9.20 18.56
C ALA A 55 1.32 -10.67 18.19
N VAL A 56 2.59 -11.02 17.99
CA VAL A 56 3.02 -12.35 17.58
C VAL A 56 3.74 -13.05 18.73
N THR A 57 3.27 -14.23 19.10
CA THR A 57 3.87 -15.04 20.18
C THR A 57 4.54 -16.28 19.60
N LEU A 58 5.86 -16.41 19.79
CA LEU A 58 6.68 -17.49 19.23
C LEU A 58 7.56 -18.14 20.30
N GLY A 59 7.71 -19.46 20.22
CA GLY A 59 8.76 -20.21 20.89
C GLY A 59 10.16 -19.83 20.42
N GLY A 60 11.19 -20.28 21.15
CA GLY A 60 12.58 -20.02 20.74
C GLY A 60 12.93 -20.74 19.44
N GLY A 61 13.50 -20.02 18.48
CA GLY A 61 13.84 -20.51 17.15
C GLY A 61 12.66 -20.54 16.16
N GLU A 62 11.42 -20.33 16.61
CA GLU A 62 10.24 -20.35 15.75
C GLU A 62 10.18 -19.12 14.83
N ILE A 63 9.57 -19.30 13.66
CA ILE A 63 9.36 -18.27 12.64
C ILE A 63 7.92 -18.35 12.14
N THR A 64 7.31 -17.19 11.89
CA THR A 64 6.02 -17.08 11.22
C THR A 64 6.05 -15.97 10.17
N SER A 65 5.06 -15.97 9.29
CA SER A 65 4.78 -14.83 8.42
C SER A 65 3.56 -14.07 8.95
N VAL A 66 3.58 -12.75 8.79
CA VAL A 66 2.53 -11.82 9.22
C VAL A 66 2.13 -11.00 8.01
N SER A 67 0.84 -10.71 7.86
CA SER A 67 0.29 -9.97 6.72
C SER A 67 -0.69 -8.91 7.18
N PHE A 68 -0.56 -7.71 6.62
CA PHE A 68 -1.46 -6.58 6.83
C PHE A 68 -2.08 -6.16 5.49
N SER A 69 -3.28 -5.59 5.54
CA SER A 69 -3.97 -5.06 4.36
C SER A 69 -4.06 -3.54 4.44
N VAL A 70 -3.55 -2.85 3.44
CA VAL A 70 -3.53 -1.38 3.35
C VAL A 70 -4.36 -0.95 2.14
N GLU A 71 -5.17 0.09 2.31
CA GLU A 71 -5.97 0.70 1.26
C GLU A 71 -5.84 2.22 1.35
N LYS A 72 -5.74 2.89 0.20
CA LYS A 72 -5.58 4.34 0.08
C LYS A 72 -6.36 4.87 -1.11
N ASP A 73 -7.06 5.98 -0.91
CA ASP A 73 -7.94 6.59 -1.92
C ASP A 73 -7.33 7.81 -2.62
N ILE A 74 -6.21 8.33 -2.09
CA ILE A 74 -5.61 9.58 -2.57
C ILE A 74 -4.34 9.25 -3.32
N ASP A 75 -4.25 9.78 -4.53
CA ASP A 75 -3.05 9.67 -5.37
C ASP A 75 -1.79 10.16 -4.63
N GLY A 76 -0.71 9.41 -4.77
CA GLY A 76 0.59 9.78 -4.23
C GLY A 76 1.43 8.61 -3.73
N PHE A 77 2.64 8.92 -3.27
CA PHE A 77 3.56 7.95 -2.69
C PHE A 77 3.30 7.76 -1.20
N TYR A 78 3.30 6.50 -0.77
CA TYR A 78 3.13 6.11 0.62
C TYR A 78 4.35 5.31 1.09
N SER A 79 5.04 5.80 2.12
CA SER A 79 6.09 5.01 2.77
C SER A 79 5.46 3.94 3.65
N VAL A 80 6.00 2.72 3.58
CA VAL A 80 5.60 1.59 4.42
C VAL A 80 6.76 1.26 5.33
N GLU A 81 6.51 1.25 6.63
CA GLU A 81 7.53 1.00 7.65
C GLU A 81 7.07 -0.12 8.57
N LEU A 82 7.95 -1.09 8.80
CA LEU A 82 7.71 -2.17 9.74
C LEU A 82 9.01 -2.46 10.51
N GLY A 83 9.10 -1.89 11.71
CA GLY A 83 10.30 -1.90 12.52
C GLY A 83 11.45 -1.13 11.86
N ARG A 84 12.36 -1.85 11.19
CA ARG A 84 13.51 -1.26 10.47
C ARG A 84 13.43 -1.45 8.95
N LEU A 85 12.38 -2.13 8.49
CA LEU A 85 12.17 -2.41 7.08
C LEU A 85 11.33 -1.28 6.50
N THR A 86 11.67 -0.88 5.27
CA THR A 86 11.02 0.20 4.56
C THR A 86 10.61 -0.29 3.17
N GLY A 87 9.43 0.11 2.71
CA GLY A 87 8.95 -0.03 1.35
C GLY A 87 8.24 1.24 0.91
N VAL A 88 7.85 1.29 -0.36
CA VAL A 88 7.02 2.37 -0.91
C VAL A 88 6.05 1.78 -1.91
N PHE A 89 4.83 2.29 -1.93
CA PHE A 89 3.91 2.10 -3.04
C PHE A 89 3.34 3.44 -3.49
N GLU A 90 2.86 3.49 -4.72
CA GLU A 90 2.18 4.64 -5.29
C GLU A 90 0.70 4.32 -5.47
N VAL A 91 -0.17 5.27 -5.12
CA VAL A 91 -1.57 5.26 -5.56
C VAL A 91 -1.67 6.17 -6.77
N VAL A 92 -2.20 5.66 -7.86
CA VAL A 92 -2.36 6.42 -9.10
C VAL A 92 -3.79 6.28 -9.58
N GLY A 93 -4.52 7.39 -9.58
CA GLY A 93 -5.86 7.46 -10.15
C GLY A 93 -5.87 7.20 -11.66
N PRO A 94 -7.05 6.92 -12.22
CA PRO A 94 -7.17 6.69 -13.65
C PRO A 94 -6.63 7.88 -14.43
N LYS A 95 -5.79 7.62 -15.44
CA LYS A 95 -5.30 8.66 -16.34
C LYS A 95 -6.51 9.38 -16.95
N PRO A 96 -6.60 10.72 -16.86
CA PRO A 96 -7.72 11.43 -17.46
C PRO A 96 -7.75 11.17 -18.96
N THR A 97 -8.82 10.53 -19.44
CA THR A 97 -9.02 10.33 -20.88
C THR A 97 -9.23 11.69 -21.54
N THR A 98 -8.37 12.04 -22.49
CA THR A 98 -8.56 13.26 -23.30
C THR A 98 -9.67 13.00 -24.30
N VAL A 99 -10.75 13.77 -24.22
CA VAL A 99 -11.82 13.77 -25.24
C VAL A 99 -11.47 14.85 -26.26
N GLU A 100 -11.22 14.45 -27.50
CA GLU A 100 -11.10 15.41 -28.60
C GLU A 100 -12.50 15.78 -29.09
N ALA A 101 -12.85 17.06 -28.95
CA ALA A 101 -14.06 17.60 -29.53
C ALA A 101 -13.72 18.29 -30.86
N THR A 102 -14.34 17.84 -31.95
CA THR A 102 -14.30 18.59 -33.20
C THR A 102 -15.51 19.49 -33.27
N VAL A 103 -15.29 20.80 -33.44
CA VAL A 103 -16.38 21.75 -33.72
C VAL A 103 -16.94 21.44 -35.11
N ILE A 104 -18.20 21.00 -35.16
CA ILE A 104 -18.89 20.69 -36.42
C ILE A 104 -19.35 21.98 -37.09
N ARG A 105 -19.93 22.90 -36.32
CA ARG A 105 -20.40 24.20 -36.81
C ARG A 105 -20.69 25.18 -35.67
N VAL A 106 -20.55 26.46 -35.98
CA VAL A 106 -21.02 27.57 -35.16
C VAL A 106 -22.39 28.01 -35.69
N ILE A 107 -23.38 28.08 -34.80
CA ILE A 107 -24.73 28.53 -35.11
C ILE A 107 -24.89 29.96 -34.59
N ASP A 108 -25.50 30.85 -35.37
CA ASP A 108 -25.65 32.26 -35.03
C ASP A 108 -26.51 32.42 -33.75
N GLY A 109 -26.01 33.21 -32.78
CA GLY A 109 -26.49 33.24 -31.40
C GLY A 109 -25.68 32.39 -30.37
N ASP A 110 -24.37 32.23 -30.59
CA ASP A 110 -23.37 31.64 -29.67
C ASP A 110 -23.46 30.12 -29.38
N THR A 111 -24.28 29.36 -30.11
CA THR A 111 -24.38 27.91 -29.90
C THR A 111 -23.44 27.13 -30.82
N ILE A 112 -22.60 26.26 -30.24
CA ILE A 112 -21.66 25.40 -30.97
C ILE A 112 -22.17 23.95 -30.96
N GLU A 113 -22.22 23.33 -32.13
CA GLU A 113 -22.36 21.87 -32.22
C GLU A 113 -20.99 21.21 -32.29
N VAL A 114 -20.76 20.24 -31.40
CA VAL A 114 -19.52 19.47 -31.30
C VAL A 114 -19.78 18.00 -31.62
N ASN A 115 -18.82 17.35 -32.28
CA ASN A 115 -18.72 15.89 -32.32
C ASN A 115 -17.77 15.48 -31.20
N LEU A 116 -18.20 14.54 -30.37
CA LEU A 116 -17.35 13.96 -29.33
C LEU A 116 -16.89 12.59 -29.82
N GLU A 117 -15.59 12.44 -30.06
CA GLU A 117 -14.99 11.14 -30.36
C GLU A 117 -13.94 10.81 -29.29
N GLY A 118 -13.96 9.58 -28.80
CA GLY A 118 -13.02 9.08 -27.81
C GLY A 118 -12.95 7.56 -27.86
N SER A 119 -11.74 7.01 -27.76
CA SER A 119 -11.53 5.57 -27.56
C SER A 119 -11.62 5.24 -26.08
N VAL A 120 -12.48 4.28 -25.76
CA VAL A 120 -12.57 3.61 -24.45
C VAL A 120 -11.41 2.64 -24.31
#